data_AF-A0A3D4ICC3-F1
#
_entry.id   AF-A0A3D4ICC3-F1
#
_cell.length_a   1.000
_cell.length_b   1.000
_cell.length_c   1.000
_cell.angle_alpha   90.00
_cell.angle_beta   90.00
_cell.angle_gamma   90.00
#
_symmetry.space_group_name_H-M   'P 1'
#
loop_
_entity.id
_entity.type
_entity.pdbx_description
1 polymer ?
#
loop_
_entity_poly.entity_id
_entity_poly.type
_entity_poly.pdbx_seq_one_letter_code
_entity_poly.pdbx_strand_id
1 'polypeptide(L)'
;YYEGLPEEGANTKTEVTDFGANGIRKALIKKKQEVDAREDKKDKTLVLIKPSDASNYRNLVDSIDEMAITGIKRYAIIELQPVEKDLLKKAGY
;
A
#
# COMPACT_ATOMS: atom_id res chain seq x y z
N TYR A 1 -3.87 3.21 -2.77
CA TYR A 1 -3.51 1.85 -2.33
C TYR A 1 -4.62 0.88 -2.72
N TYR A 2 -4.32 -0.40 -2.76
CA TYR A 2 -5.31 -1.47 -2.94
C TYR A 2 -4.88 -2.65 -2.06
N GLU A 3 -5.79 -3.58 -1.80
CA GLU A 3 -5.50 -4.78 -1.00
C GLU A 3 -5.59 -6.04 -1.87
N GLY A 4 -4.68 -7.00 -1.65
CA GLY A 4 -4.61 -8.25 -2.41
C GLY A 4 -3.69 -8.18 -3.62
N LEU A 5 -3.84 -9.12 -4.55
CA LEU A 5 -3.17 -9.11 -5.86
C LEU A 5 -4.19 -8.67 -6.91
N PRO A 6 -3.87 -7.67 -7.75
CA PRO A 6 -4.78 -7.25 -8.79
C PRO A 6 -4.72 -8.26 -9.94
N GLU A 7 -5.87 -8.84 -10.27
CA GLU A 7 -6.02 -9.70 -11.45
C GLU A 7 -6.68 -8.94 -12.60
N GLU A 8 -6.36 -9.32 -13.83
CA GLU A 8 -6.93 -8.74 -15.04
C GLU A 8 -8.45 -8.99 -15.07
N GLY A 9 -9.24 -7.92 -15.13
CA GLY A 9 -10.71 -7.99 -15.07
C GLY A 9 -11.32 -8.02 -13.66
N ALA A 10 -10.50 -8.09 -12.60
CA ALA A 10 -11.00 -7.98 -11.23
C ALA A 10 -11.42 -6.53 -10.91
N ASN A 11 -12.53 -6.38 -10.19
CA ASN A 11 -13.01 -5.08 -9.70
C ASN A 11 -12.24 -4.67 -8.44
N THR A 12 -10.92 -4.55 -8.58
CA THR A 12 -10.01 -4.20 -7.49
C THR A 12 -10.31 -2.79 -7.03
N LYS A 13 -10.82 -2.66 -5.80
CA LYS A 13 -11.14 -1.36 -5.22
C LYS A 13 -9.84 -0.62 -4.90
N THR A 14 -9.58 0.46 -5.62
CA THR A 14 -8.48 1.38 -5.34
C THR A 14 -8.97 2.50 -4.43
N GLU A 15 -8.15 2.86 -3.44
CA GLU A 15 -8.42 3.97 -2.54
C GLU A 15 -7.31 5.00 -2.62
N VAL A 16 -7.69 6.26 -2.78
CA VAL A 16 -6.77 7.41 -2.78
C VAL A 16 -6.69 7.93 -1.36
N THR A 17 -5.47 8.17 -0.88
CA THR A 17 -5.23 8.67 0.47
C THR A 17 -3.97 9.52 0.50
N ASP A 18 -3.77 10.25 1.60
CA ASP A 18 -2.55 11.01 1.87
C ASP A 18 -1.59 10.22 2.78
N PHE A 19 -0.36 10.72 2.91
CA PHE A 19 0.65 10.21 3.84
C PHE A 19 0.41 10.69 5.28
N GLY A 20 -0.75 11.25 5.59
CA GLY A 20 -1.07 11.81 6.90
C GLY A 20 -1.52 10.76 7.91
N ALA A 21 -1.56 11.17 9.18
CA ALA A 21 -2.02 10.33 10.29
C ALA A 21 -3.47 9.83 10.14
N ASN A 22 -4.30 10.56 9.38
CA ASN A 22 -5.68 10.18 9.09
C ASN A 22 -5.85 9.43 7.76
N GLY A 23 -4.82 9.39 6.92
CA GLY A 23 -4.82 8.71 5.63
C GLY A 23 -4.23 7.31 5.73
N ILE A 24 -3.11 7.10 5.03
CA ILE A 24 -2.49 5.78 4.88
C ILE A 24 -2.18 5.11 6.23
N ARG A 25 -1.82 5.90 7.24
CA ARG A 25 -1.50 5.39 8.58
C ARG A 25 -2.64 4.56 9.19
N LYS A 26 -3.88 5.03 9.08
CA LYS A 26 -5.05 4.30 9.61
C LYS A 26 -5.28 3.01 8.85
N ALA A 27 -5.15 3.03 7.53
CA ALA A 27 -5.29 1.84 6.69
C ALA A 27 -4.23 0.79 7.06
N LEU A 28 -2.98 1.20 7.24
CA LEU A 28 -1.87 0.34 7.64
C LEU A 28 -2.06 -0.27 9.03
N ILE A 29 -2.46 0.53 10.03
CA ILE A 29 -2.72 0.03 11.39
C ILE A 29 -3.88 -0.96 11.39
N LYS A 30 -4.99 -0.61 10.71
CA LYS A 30 -6.14 -1.49 10.60
C LYS A 30 -5.75 -2.80 9.94
N LYS A 31 -5.00 -2.74 8.83
CA LYS A 31 -4.59 -3.95 8.12
C LYS A 31 -3.64 -4.81 8.93
N LYS A 32 -2.72 -4.19 9.65
CA LYS A 32 -1.83 -4.88 10.59
C LYS A 32 -2.61 -5.64 11.65
N GLN A 33 -3.58 -4.98 12.30
CA GLN A 33 -4.45 -5.61 13.30
C GLN A 33 -5.26 -6.78 12.71
N GLU A 34 -5.81 -6.62 11.51
CA GLU A 34 -6.54 -7.70 10.82
C GLU A 34 -5.67 -8.92 10.52
N VAL A 35 -4.43 -8.71 10.07
CA VAL A 35 -3.49 -9.79 9.76
C VAL A 35 -3.00 -10.45 11.06
N ASP A 36 -2.61 -9.66 12.06
CA ASP A 36 -2.17 -10.17 13.35
C ASP A 36 -3.27 -10.95 14.09
N ALA A 37 -4.55 -10.62 13.86
CA ALA A 37 -5.68 -11.37 14.41
C ALA A 37 -5.94 -12.72 13.70
N ARG A 38 -5.47 -12.88 12.46
CA ARG A 38 -5.66 -14.10 11.66
C ARG A 38 -4.48 -15.08 11.73
N GLU A 39 -3.32 -14.59 12.13
CA GLU A 39 -2.06 -15.35 12.10
C GLU A 39 -1.57 -15.69 13.52
N ASP A 40 -1.04 -16.89 13.71
CA ASP A 40 -0.45 -17.30 15.00
C ASP A 40 0.79 -16.49 15.40
N LYS A 41 1.39 -15.77 14.43
CA LYS A 41 2.57 -14.94 14.61
C LYS A 41 2.27 -13.51 14.17
N LYS A 42 2.55 -12.57 15.08
CA LYS A 42 2.50 -11.13 14.82
C LYS A 42 3.51 -10.71 13.75
N ASP A 43 3.29 -9.55 13.12
CA ASP A 43 4.16 -8.94 12.10
C ASP A 43 4.17 -9.69 10.76
N LYS A 44 3.03 -10.29 10.37
CA LYS A 44 2.87 -10.98 9.08
C LYS A 44 2.45 -10.08 7.92
N THR A 45 2.07 -8.85 8.18
CA THR A 45 1.67 -7.87 7.16
C THR A 45 2.84 -7.55 6.21
N LEU A 46 2.62 -7.75 4.90
CA LEU A 46 3.53 -7.37 3.83
C LEU A 46 2.95 -6.18 3.07
N VAL A 47 3.74 -5.12 2.90
CA VAL A 47 3.35 -3.94 2.10
C VAL A 47 4.23 -3.84 0.86
N LEU A 48 3.61 -3.68 -0.31
CA LEU A 48 4.31 -3.45 -1.56
C LEU A 48 4.21 -1.96 -1.92
N ILE A 49 5.35 -1.30 -2.00
CA ILE A 49 5.45 0.11 -2.38
C ILE A 49 5.87 0.16 -3.84
N LYS A 50 4.95 0.60 -4.69
CA LYS A 50 5.15 0.68 -6.15
C LYS A 50 5.06 2.12 -6.63
N PRO A 51 6.18 2.87 -6.64
CA PRO A 51 6.20 4.21 -7.17
C PRO A 51 5.93 4.20 -8.69
N SER A 52 5.13 5.16 -9.17
CA SER A 52 4.96 5.41 -10.61
C SER A 52 5.98 6.43 -11.11
N ASP A 53 6.16 6.53 -12.42
CA ASP A 53 7.09 7.49 -13.04
C ASP A 53 6.72 8.96 -12.72
N ALA A 54 5.46 9.22 -12.36
CA ALA A 54 4.98 10.53 -11.94
C ALA A 54 5.11 10.78 -10.42
N SER A 55 5.63 9.81 -9.66
CA SER A 55 5.75 9.94 -8.20
C SER A 55 7.00 10.74 -7.81
N ASN A 56 6.83 11.67 -6.88
CA ASN A 56 7.94 12.44 -6.32
C ASN A 56 8.75 11.58 -5.35
N TYR A 57 10.07 11.77 -5.31
CA TYR A 57 10.95 11.10 -4.33
C TYR A 57 10.48 11.30 -2.89
N ARG A 58 9.93 12.48 -2.57
CA ARG A 58 9.33 12.78 -1.26
C ARG A 58 8.23 11.79 -0.88
N ASN A 59 7.36 11.39 -1.81
CA ASN A 59 6.27 10.46 -1.55
C ASN A 59 6.79 9.07 -1.17
N LEU A 60 7.92 8.66 -1.75
CA LEU A 60 8.56 7.39 -1.43
C LEU A 60 9.13 7.42 0.00
N VAL A 61 9.83 8.49 0.36
CA VAL A 61 10.36 8.69 1.73
C VAL A 61 9.22 8.73 2.74
N ASP A 62 8.18 9.52 2.48
CA ASP A 62 7.01 9.61 3.36
C ASP A 62 6.33 8.23 3.53
N SER A 63 6.28 7.41 2.48
CA SER A 63 5.75 6.03 2.57
C SER A 63 6.60 5.13 3.47
N ILE A 64 7.93 5.27 3.43
CA ILE A 64 8.86 4.49 4.27
C ILE A 64 8.74 4.93 5.73
N ASP A 65 8.64 6.23 5.98
CA ASP A 65 8.44 6.78 7.32
C ASP A 65 7.13 6.26 7.94
N GLU A 66 6.05 6.17 7.15
CA GLU A 66 4.80 5.58 7.62
C GLU A 66 4.92 4.08 7.96
N MET A 67 5.80 3.31 7.28
CA MET A 67 6.08 1.92 7.68
C MET A 67 6.76 1.88 9.05
N ALA A 68 7.71 2.78 9.31
CA ALA A 68 8.39 2.88 10.60
C ALA A 68 7.42 3.29 11.72
N ILE A 69 6.55 4.28 11.47
CA ILE A 69 5.56 4.77 12.45
C ILE A 69 4.53 3.71 12.79
N THR A 70 4.07 2.94 11.80
CA THR A 70 3.09 1.86 12.01
C THR A 70 3.71 0.54 12.49
N GLY A 71 5.05 0.48 12.52
CA GLY A 71 5.81 -0.70 12.93
C GLY A 71 5.63 -1.88 11.99
N ILE A 72 5.46 -1.63 10.69
CA ILE A 72 5.41 -2.68 9.65
C ILE A 72 6.85 -3.00 9.25
N LYS A 73 7.29 -4.23 9.58
CA LYS A 73 8.68 -4.66 9.37
C LYS A 73 8.93 -5.23 7.97
N ARG A 74 7.87 -5.60 7.25
CA ARG A 74 7.96 -6.27 5.95
C ARG A 74 7.35 -5.38 4.88
N TYR A 75 8.22 -4.73 4.13
CA TYR A 75 7.84 -3.98 2.96
C TYR A 75 8.86 -4.19 1.84
N ALA A 76 8.41 -4.10 0.60
CA ALA A 76 9.28 -4.19 -0.57
C ALA A 76 8.95 -3.05 -1.54
N ILE A 77 9.99 -2.42 -2.06
CA ILE A 77 9.87 -1.43 -3.14
C ILE A 77 10.09 -2.17 -4.45
N ILE A 78 9.08 -2.20 -5.30
CA ILE A 78 9.13 -2.92 -6.57
C ILE A 78 8.52 -2.06 -7.69
N GLU A 79 8.81 -2.44 -8.93
CA GLU A 79 8.30 -1.71 -10.09
C GLU A 79 6.80 -1.93 -10.30
N LEU A 80 6.15 -0.92 -10.89
CA LEU A 80 4.74 -0.94 -11.21
C LEU A 80 4.46 -1.80 -12.43
N GLN A 81 3.58 -2.80 -12.29
CA GLN A 81 3.21 -3.70 -13.39
C GLN A 81 2.13 -3.07 -14.30
N PRO A 82 2.00 -3.54 -15.56
CA PRO A 82 1.03 -2.99 -16.50
C PRO A 82 -0.43 -3.03 -16.00
N VAL A 83 -0.85 -4.11 -15.35
CA VAL A 83 -2.21 -4.25 -14.79
C VAL A 83 -2.53 -3.15 -13.75
N GLU A 84 -1.50 -2.66 -13.05
CA GLU A 84 -1.63 -1.64 -12.03
C GLU A 84 -1.63 -0.23 -12.63
N LYS A 85 -0.97 -0.04 -13.78
CA LYS A 85 -1.08 1.20 -14.57
C LYS A 85 -2.53 1.43 -15.01
N ASP A 86 -3.24 0.36 -15.38
CA ASP A 86 -4.65 0.47 -15.74
C ASP A 86 -5.54 0.76 -14.52
N LEU A 87 -5.17 0.25 -13.33
CA LEU A 87 -5.84 0.61 -12.07
C LEU A 87 -5.62 2.08 -11.69
N LEU A 88 -4.41 2.63 -11.90
CA LEU A 88 -4.14 4.05 -11.69
C LEU A 88 -4.98 4.91 -12.64
N LYS A 89 -5.02 4.57 -13.93
CA LYS A 89 -5.85 5.29 -14.92
C LYS A 89 -7.33 5.28 -14.55
N LYS A 90 -7.85 4.13 -14.10
CA LYS A 90 -9.24 4.03 -13.61
C LYS A 90 -9.49 4.89 -12.37
N ALA A 91 -8.48 5.07 -11.52
CA ALA A 91 -8.55 5.93 -10.34
C ALA A 91 -8.36 7.43 -10.65
N GLY A 92 -8.07 7.78 -11.91
CA GLY A 92 -7.89 9.18 -12.34
C GLY A 92 -6.47 9.72 -12.24
N TYR A 93 -5.46 8.84 -12.19
CA TYR A 93 -4.03 9.17 -12.08
C TYR A 93 -3.18 8.53 -13.18
#